data_AF-A0A852LAZ4-F1
#
_entry.id   AF-A0A852LAZ4-F1
#
_cell.length_a   1.000
_cell.length_b   1.000
_cell.length_c   1.000
_cell.angle_alpha   90.00
_cell.angle_beta   90.00
_cell.angle_gamma   90.00
#
_symmetry.space_group_name_H-M   'P 1'
#
loop_
_entity.id
_entity.type
_entity.pdbx_description
1 polymer ?
#
loop_
_entity_poly.entity_id
_entity_poly.type
_entity_poly.pdbx_seq_one_letter_code
_entity_poly.pdbx_strand_id
1 'polypeptide(L)'
;QSGSSFHVFDQGQFAKEVLPKYFKHNNMASFVRQLNMYGFRKVVHIEQGGLVKPEKDDTEFQHPYFIRGQEHLLENIKRKVNSVSSIKNEEIKVRQDNVTKLLTDIQVMKGKQESMDSKLIAMK
;
A
#
# COMPACT_ATOMS: atom_id res chain seq x y z
N GLN A 1 26.56 -15.19 13.13
CA GLN A 1 25.44 -14.56 12.40
C GLN A 1 25.03 -15.44 11.23
N SER A 2 23.73 -15.68 11.06
CA SER A 2 23.12 -16.55 10.03
C SER A 2 23.16 -15.97 8.62
N GLY A 3 23.31 -14.65 8.46
CA GLY A 3 23.30 -13.99 7.15
C GLY A 3 21.92 -13.89 6.51
N SER A 4 20.85 -14.06 7.30
CA SER A 4 19.44 -13.99 6.87
C SER A 4 18.81 -12.60 7.04
N SER A 5 19.59 -11.63 7.49
CA SER A 5 19.18 -10.26 7.80
C SER A 5 20.37 -9.32 7.66
N PHE A 6 20.11 -8.01 7.72
CA PHE A 6 21.14 -6.99 7.78
C PHE A 6 20.79 -5.91 8.79
N HIS A 7 21.82 -5.25 9.32
CA HIS A 7 21.70 -4.18 10.29
C HIS A 7 22.03 -2.83 9.66
N VAL A 8 21.34 -1.79 10.11
CA VAL A 8 21.70 -0.39 9.90
C VAL A 8 22.01 0.21 11.26
N PHE A 9 23.29 0.48 11.49
CA PHE A 9 23.78 1.21 12.66
C PHE A 9 23.86 2.70 12.35
N ASP A 10 23.59 3.54 13.35
CA ASP A 10 23.62 5.00 13.25
C ASP A 10 22.89 5.49 11.98
N GLN A 11 21.57 5.52 12.07
CA GLN A 11 20.73 5.85 10.92
C GLN A 11 21.03 7.26 10.38
N GLY A 12 21.49 8.18 11.23
CA GLY A 12 21.88 9.54 10.82
C GLY A 12 23.14 9.55 9.98
N GLN A 13 24.19 8.87 10.43
CA GLN A 13 25.44 8.74 9.67
C GLN A 13 25.24 7.94 8.38
N PHE A 14 24.52 6.81 8.45
CA PHE A 14 24.19 5.99 7.28
C PHE A 14 23.44 6.81 6.22
N ALA A 15 22.44 7.59 6.66
CA ALA A 15 21.66 8.45 5.78
C ALA A 15 22.53 9.52 5.09
N LYS A 16 23.47 10.13 5.82
CA LYS A 16 24.33 11.20 5.31
C LYS A 16 25.47 10.70 4.41
N GLU A 17 26.11 9.60 4.79
CA GLU A 17 27.40 9.19 4.21
C GLU A 17 27.31 7.98 3.26
N VAL A 18 26.31 7.12 3.45
CA VAL A 18 26.16 5.89 2.67
C VAL A 18 25.07 6.04 1.62
N LEU A 19 23.87 6.50 1.98
CA LEU A 19 22.75 6.58 1.04
C LEU A 19 23.09 7.36 -0.25
N PRO A 20 23.74 8.53 -0.23
CA PRO A 20 24.07 9.27 -1.46
C PRO A 20 25.03 8.56 -2.42
N LYS A 21 25.77 7.56 -1.94
CA LYS A 21 26.71 6.77 -2.75
C LYS A 21 25.99 5.70 -3.58
N TYR A 22 24.83 5.21 -3.10
CA TYR A 22 24.10 4.09 -3.70
C TYR A 22 22.70 4.48 -4.19
N PHE A 23 22.14 5.58 -3.69
CA PHE A 23 20.82 6.09 -4.00
C PHE A 23 20.87 7.58 -4.32
N LYS A 24 19.88 8.08 -5.06
CA LYS A 24 19.77 9.50 -5.44
C LYS A 24 19.18 10.40 -4.34
N HIS A 25 19.30 9.99 -3.07
CA HIS A 25 18.78 10.72 -1.91
C HIS A 25 19.57 10.35 -0.66
N ASN A 26 19.51 11.19 0.38
CA ASN A 26 20.06 10.92 1.71
C ASN A 26 18.96 10.61 2.75
N ASN A 27 17.73 10.34 2.32
CA ASN A 27 16.58 10.22 3.23
C ASN A 27 16.36 8.77 3.70
N MET A 28 16.52 8.52 5.00
CA MET A 28 16.32 7.20 5.62
C MET A 28 14.88 6.68 5.45
N ALA A 29 13.87 7.54 5.53
CA ALA A 29 12.47 7.13 5.33
C ALA A 29 12.22 6.64 3.89
N SER A 30 12.93 7.19 2.90
CA SER A 30 12.86 6.72 1.51
C SER A 30 13.50 5.35 1.35
N PHE A 31 14.63 5.10 2.02
CA PHE A 31 15.26 3.78 2.09
C PHE A 31 14.33 2.74 2.73
N VAL A 32 13.77 3.05 3.91
CA VAL A 32 12.81 2.17 4.61
C VAL A 32 11.55 1.93 3.77
N ARG A 33 11.06 2.95 3.05
CA ARG A 33 9.95 2.78 2.11
C ARG A 33 10.29 1.75 1.04
N GLN A 34 11.46 1.84 0.41
CA GLN A 34 11.89 0.87 -0.59
C GLN A 34 11.93 -0.55 -0.01
N LEU A 35 12.53 -0.72 1.18
CA LEU A 35 12.53 -2.00 1.89
C LEU A 35 11.12 -2.58 2.07
N ASN A 36 10.19 -1.76 2.57
CA ASN A 36 8.79 -2.15 2.76
C ASN A 36 8.11 -2.56 1.45
N MET A 37 8.38 -1.84 0.35
CA MET A 37 7.86 -2.17 -0.98
C MET A 37 8.40 -3.50 -1.51
N TYR A 38 9.61 -3.90 -1.13
CA TYR A 38 10.19 -5.20 -1.46
C TYR A 38 9.91 -6.27 -0.40
N GLY A 39 9.06 -5.98 0.59
CA GLY A 39 8.60 -6.97 1.56
C GLY A 39 9.54 -7.23 2.74
N PHE A 40 10.64 -6.49 2.87
CA PHE A 40 11.49 -6.55 4.05
C PHE A 40 10.71 -6.15 5.31
N ARG A 41 11.07 -6.75 6.44
CA ARG A 41 10.45 -6.48 7.76
C ARG A 41 11.52 -6.05 8.75
N LYS A 42 11.19 -5.06 9.58
CA LYS A 42 12.02 -4.70 10.75
C LYS A 42 11.89 -5.82 11.78
N VAL A 43 13.04 -6.31 12.27
CA VAL A 43 13.08 -7.28 13.37
C VAL A 43 12.88 -6.52 14.68
N VAL A 44 12.00 -7.03 15.55
CA VAL A 44 11.73 -6.46 16.87
C VAL A 44 12.28 -7.43 17.91
N HIS A 45 13.33 -7.03 18.61
CA HIS A 45 13.87 -7.77 19.74
C HIS A 45 13.02 -7.45 20.97
N ILE A 46 12.26 -8.44 21.46
CA ILE A 46 11.53 -8.35 22.72
C ILE A 46 12.34 -9.13 23.75
N GLU A 47 13.03 -8.43 24.64
CA GLU A 47 13.67 -9.09 25.78
C GLU A 47 12.67 -9.26 26.94
N GLN A 48 12.92 -10.27 27.78
CA GLN A 48 12.06 -10.69 28.89
C GLN A 48 11.93 -9.56 29.92
N GLY A 49 10.88 -8.73 29.79
CA GLY A 49 10.57 -7.67 30.75
C GLY A 49 9.99 -6.39 30.16
N GLY A 50 10.00 -6.20 28.83
CA GLY A 50 9.39 -5.05 28.18
C GLY A 50 10.06 -4.65 26.87
N LEU A 51 9.61 -3.55 26.27
CA LEU A 51 10.26 -2.89 25.13
C LEU A 51 11.57 -2.27 25.60
N VAL A 52 12.68 -3.01 25.52
CA VAL A 52 14.01 -2.45 25.75
C VAL A 52 14.33 -1.51 24.59
N LYS A 53 14.59 -0.25 24.90
CA LYS A 53 15.15 0.70 23.94
C LYS A 53 16.56 0.17 23.63
N PRO A 54 16.88 -0.23 22.39
CA PRO A 54 18.21 -0.74 22.11
C PRO A 54 19.24 0.34 22.46
N GLU A 55 20.28 -0.03 23.22
CA GLU A 55 21.35 0.89 23.65
C GLU A 55 22.04 1.57 22.46
N LYS A 56 21.95 0.97 21.27
CA LYS A 56 22.52 1.44 20.03
C LYS A 56 21.40 1.67 19.02
N ASP A 57 21.58 2.67 18.18
CA ASP A 57 20.70 3.00 17.07
C ASP A 57 20.84 1.94 15.95
N ASP A 58 20.55 0.69 16.30
CA ASP A 58 20.66 -0.53 15.50
C ASP A 58 19.26 -0.93 15.04
N THR A 59 19.06 -0.90 13.73
CA THR A 59 17.82 -1.39 13.13
C THR A 59 18.13 -2.55 12.20
N GLU A 60 17.56 -3.70 12.51
CA GLU A 60 17.67 -4.91 11.70
C GLU A 60 16.48 -5.08 10.75
N PHE A 61 16.77 -5.48 9.52
CA PHE A 61 15.78 -5.85 8.51
C PHE A 61 16.05 -7.25 7.96
N GLN A 62 14.97 -8.00 7.70
CA GLN A 62 15.04 -9.34 7.14
C GLN A 62 14.10 -9.53 5.95
N HIS A 63 14.47 -10.46 5.06
CA HIS A 63 13.61 -11.00 4.02
C HIS A 63 14.00 -12.46 3.74
N PRO A 64 13.06 -13.41 3.58
CA PRO A 64 13.38 -14.84 3.41
C PRO A 64 14.33 -15.15 2.25
N TYR A 65 14.27 -14.36 1.18
CA TYR A 65 15.09 -14.52 -0.02
C TYR A 65 16.31 -13.57 -0.07
N PHE A 66 16.58 -12.82 0.99
CA PHE A 66 17.78 -11.98 1.11
C PHE A 66 18.79 -12.67 2.03
N ILE A 67 19.58 -13.58 1.45
CA ILE A 67 20.53 -14.43 2.20
C ILE A 67 21.96 -14.18 1.69
N ARG A 68 22.89 -13.96 2.61
CA ARG A 68 24.32 -13.73 2.29
C ARG A 68 24.89 -14.90 1.47
N GLY A 69 25.45 -14.58 0.30
CA GLY A 69 26.07 -15.56 -0.60
C GLY A 69 25.10 -16.27 -1.55
N GLN A 70 23.79 -16.00 -1.47
CA GLN A 70 22.77 -16.62 -2.31
C GLN A 70 22.09 -15.60 -3.23
N GLU A 71 22.87 -14.98 -4.12
CA GLU A 71 22.38 -13.91 -5.01
C GLU A 71 21.23 -14.36 -5.92
N HIS A 72 21.22 -15.63 -6.34
CA HIS A 72 20.15 -16.18 -7.18
C HIS A 72 18.77 -16.08 -6.54
N LEU A 73 18.66 -16.03 -5.19
CA LEU A 73 17.38 -15.88 -4.51
C LEU A 73 16.78 -14.48 -4.66
N LEU A 74 17.58 -13.47 -5.01
CA LEU A 74 17.11 -12.09 -5.16
C LEU A 74 16.03 -11.96 -6.24
N GLU A 75 15.99 -12.86 -7.23
CA GLU A 75 14.94 -12.90 -8.25
C GLU A 75 13.53 -13.09 -7.65
N ASN A 76 13.44 -13.70 -6.47
CA ASN A 76 12.18 -13.96 -5.77
C ASN A 76 11.70 -12.73 -4.96
N ILE A 77 12.51 -11.67 -4.86
CA ILE A 77 12.14 -10.43 -4.17
C ILE A 77 11.41 -9.50 -5.15
N LYS A 78 10.08 -9.55 -5.14
CA LYS A 78 9.26 -8.73 -6.03
C LYS A 78 8.72 -7.48 -5.33
N ARG A 79 8.69 -6.37 -6.06
CA ARG A 79 8.09 -5.12 -5.58
C ARG A 79 6.58 -5.28 -5.46
N LYS A 80 6.04 -4.96 -4.29
CA LYS A 80 4.60 -4.80 -4.07
C LYS A 80 4.12 -3.58 -4.84
N VAL A 81 3.25 -3.82 -5.83
CA VAL A 81 2.52 -2.76 -6.51
C VAL A 81 1.32 -2.38 -5.65
N ASN A 82 1.35 -1.17 -5.07
CA ASN A 82 0.15 -0.59 -4.51
C ASN A 82 -0.76 -0.25 -5.70
N SER A 83 -1.72 -1.11 -6.01
CA SER A 83 -2.73 -0.95 -7.07
C SER A 83 -3.77 0.12 -6.74
N VAL A 84 -3.34 1.27 -6.21
CA VAL A 84 -4.23 2.39 -5.87
C VAL A 84 -4.84 3.02 -7.13
N SER A 85 -4.17 2.91 -8.29
CA SER A 85 -4.69 3.36 -9.58
C SER A 85 -5.79 2.45 -10.12
N SER A 86 -5.71 1.13 -9.90
CA SER A 86 -6.70 0.17 -10.39
C SER A 86 -7.97 0.17 -9.54
N ILE A 87 -7.84 0.24 -8.20
CA ILE A 87 -8.99 0.24 -7.28
C ILE A 87 -9.83 1.52 -7.41
N LYS A 88 -9.18 2.68 -7.57
CA LYS A 88 -9.90 3.96 -7.77
C LYS A 88 -10.74 3.97 -9.06
N ASN A 89 -10.26 3.37 -10.13
CA ASN A 89 -11.00 3.30 -11.40
C ASN A 89 -12.22 2.37 -11.30
N GLU A 90 -12.09 1.24 -10.61
CA GLU A 90 -13.20 0.33 -10.34
C GLU A 90 -14.29 1.00 -9.48
N GLU A 91 -13.92 1.68 -8.38
CA GLU A 91 -14.89 2.37 -7.52
C GLU A 91 -15.62 3.51 -8.22
N ILE A 92 -14.92 4.29 -9.05
CA ILE A 92 -15.54 5.39 -9.83
C ILE A 92 -16.53 4.82 -10.85
N LYS A 93 -16.18 3.73 -11.53
CA LYS A 93 -17.05 3.07 -12.51
C LYS A 93 -18.31 2.50 -11.85
N VAL A 94 -18.17 1.81 -10.72
CA VAL A 94 -19.32 1.28 -9.96
C VAL A 94 -20.24 2.40 -9.49
N ARG A 95 -19.70 3.54 -9.03
CA ARG A 95 -20.52 4.70 -8.65
C ARG A 95 -21.26 5.30 -9.84
N GLN A 96 -20.63 5.43 -11.01
CA GLN A 96 -21.30 5.90 -12.23
C GLN A 96 -22.45 4.97 -12.65
N ASP A 97 -22.21 3.66 -12.67
CA ASP A 97 -23.23 2.68 -13.06
C ASP A 97 -24.46 2.73 -12.14
N ASN A 98 -24.25 2.93 -10.84
CA ASN A 98 -25.33 3.05 -9.86
C ASN A 98 -26.14 4.35 -10.05
N VAL A 99 -25.48 5.48 -10.34
CA VAL A 99 -26.17 6.76 -10.59
C VAL A 99 -26.99 6.68 -11.88
N THR A 100 -26.45 6.07 -12.94
CA THR A 100 -27.17 5.90 -14.22
C THR A 100 -28.42 5.02 -14.05
N LYS A 101 -28.34 3.95 -13.24
CA LYS A 101 -29.52 3.11 -12.92
C LYS A 101 -30.60 3.90 -12.19
N LEU A 102 -30.25 4.65 -11.15
CA LEU A 102 -31.19 5.48 -10.40
C LEU A 102 -31.90 6.52 -11.27
N LEU A 103 -31.18 7.20 -12.16
CA LEU A 103 -31.77 8.16 -13.09
C LEU A 103 -32.77 7.50 -14.05
N THR A 104 -32.44 6.29 -14.52
CA THR A 104 -33.32 5.51 -15.40
C THR A 104 -34.61 5.11 -14.67
N ASP A 105 -34.50 4.64 -13.43
CA ASP A 105 -35.65 4.26 -12.62
C ASP A 105 -36.57 5.45 -12.35
N ILE A 106 -36.00 6.62 -12.03
CA ILE A 106 -36.77 7.87 -11.84
C ILE A 106 -37.50 8.28 -13.12
N GLN A 107 -36.85 8.17 -14.28
CA GLN A 107 -37.47 8.48 -15.58
C GLN A 107 -38.69 7.59 -15.85
N VAL A 108 -38.56 6.29 -15.59
CA VAL A 108 -39.64 5.31 -15.77
C VAL A 108 -40.78 5.56 -14.79
N MET A 109 -40.47 5.85 -13.52
CA MET A 109 -41.47 6.20 -12.52
C MET A 109 -42.24 7.47 -12.90
N LYS A 110 -41.54 8.49 -13.42
CA LYS A 110 -42.17 9.74 -13.87
C LYS A 110 -43.11 9.51 -15.05
N GLY A 111 -42.71 8.72 -16.04
CA GLY A 111 -43.58 8.36 -17.17
C GLY A 111 -44.82 7.55 -16.75
N LYS A 112 -44.68 6.65 -15.76
CA LYS A 112 -45.83 5.92 -15.18
C LYS A 112 -46.78 6.87 -14.44
N GLN A 113 -46.24 7.85 -13.70
CA GLN A 113 -47.03 8.85 -13.00
C GLN A 113 -47.83 9.73 -13.98
N GLU A 114 -47.20 10.23 -15.03
CA GLU A 114 -47.86 11.02 -16.08
C GLU A 114 -48.99 10.24 -16.77
N SER A 115 -48.80 8.93 -17.01
CA SER A 115 -49.83 8.05 -17.57
C SER A 115 -51.01 7.84 -16.61
N MET A 116 -50.73 7.66 -15.32
CA MET A 116 -51.74 7.51 -14.27
C MET A 116 -52.56 8.80 -14.10
N ASP A 117 -51.88 9.95 -14.05
CA ASP A 117 -52.52 11.26 -13.93
C ASP A 117 -53.40 11.56 -15.15
N SER A 118 -52.93 11.23 -16.36
CA SER A 118 -53.73 11.36 -17.59
C SER A 118 -54.99 10.51 -17.58
N LYS A 119 -54.90 9.26 -17.09
CA LYS A 119 -56.07 8.37 -16.95
C LYS A 119 -57.06 8.89 -15.91
N LEU A 120 -56.58 9.41 -14.79
CA LEU A 120 -57.42 9.97 -13.73
C LEU A 120 -58.21 11.20 -14.21
N ILE A 121 -57.58 12.06 -15.02
CA ILE A 121 -58.25 13.22 -15.62
C ILE A 121 -59.32 12.76 -16.62
N ALA A 122 -59.07 11.73 -17.43
CA ALA A 122 -60.04 11.20 -18.38
C ALA A 122 -61.26 10.49 -17.74
N MET A 123 -61.21 10.21 -16.44
CA MET A 123 -62.30 9.59 -15.67
C MET A 123 -63.18 10.61 -14.92
N LYS A 124 -62.88 11.91 -15.01
CA LYS A 124 -63.72 13.01 -14.52
C LYS A 124 -64.56 13.59 -15.66
#